data_AF-A0A397TQ40-F1
#
_entry.id   AF-A0A397TQ40-F1
#
_cell.length_a   1.000
_cell.length_b   1.000
_cell.length_c   1.000
_cell.angle_alpha   90.00
_cell.angle_beta   90.00
_cell.angle_gamma   90.00
#
_symmetry.space_group_name_H-M   'P 1'
#
loop_
_entity.id
_entity.type
_entity.pdbx_description
1 polymer ?
#
loop_
_entity_poly.entity_id
_entity_poly.type
_entity_poly.pdbx_seq_one_letter_code
_entity_poly.pdbx_strand_id
1 'polypeptide(L)'
;MRITGPDITKLGKAMVNANPQNGFIWVNRIQEDTLQWTNYSSPDENGQVNSQGITMTTSILVGHKFEVFPTLDGGYGYITVGKNPNVTETQLPPELLIDPLWIVNVIFIRPTGEITQPSLIYPRVSPAIDINIELCDNAYDSPGLICIVSIQVNVNVIYYVKIGFLSNGSTKEPIRMDINTNNILVDHIYSLYNGGYVVSAKLKNIQQQSISSGYIYYSRGGYYGEWNCPKIVGNFIIPKGVFPNNTFWMFSDGGYNENDANSLIEENGSGWTMMTTNIPKLIIDRGYNNLNVNATSPTINSTINIGETVLNITYYNTVSLSVGNISIYQHDFTTDQLILRQSYSANTPFTLLLQDKKTLALRVLNSTFNNPGSNYTVVIDNNAVKDLSFEEPLLGIPPDLWKFSTESEPQQHDGEYYN
;
A
#
# COMPACT_ATOMS: atom_id res chain seq x y z
N MET A 1 13.30 -7.97 -30.30
CA MET A 1 13.36 -9.11 -29.36
C MET A 1 12.14 -9.98 -29.61
N ARG A 2 12.28 -11.09 -30.36
CA ARG A 2 11.18 -12.04 -30.62
C ARG A 2 11.30 -13.15 -29.58
N ILE A 3 10.32 -13.26 -28.70
CA ILE A 3 10.26 -14.25 -27.63
C ILE A 3 9.07 -15.15 -27.92
N THR A 4 9.30 -16.46 -28.02
CA THR A 4 8.27 -17.49 -28.21
C THR A 4 8.46 -18.59 -27.17
N GLY A 5 7.43 -18.87 -26.37
CA GLY A 5 7.31 -20.04 -25.49
C GLY A 5 6.28 -19.83 -24.37
N PRO A 6 5.27 -20.71 -24.12
CA PRO A 6 3.99 -20.30 -23.54
C PRO A 6 3.97 -19.99 -22.03
N ASP A 7 5.02 -20.27 -21.26
CA ASP A 7 5.08 -19.98 -19.82
C ASP A 7 6.31 -19.14 -19.39
N ILE A 8 7.21 -18.86 -20.33
CA ILE A 8 8.37 -17.96 -20.17
C ILE A 8 8.05 -16.56 -20.75
N THR A 9 6.81 -16.35 -21.23
CA THR A 9 6.36 -15.15 -21.94
C THR A 9 5.62 -14.13 -21.10
N LYS A 10 5.55 -14.27 -19.76
CA LYS A 10 5.06 -13.15 -18.96
C LYS A 10 6.12 -12.04 -19.02
N LEU A 11 5.77 -10.92 -19.64
CA LEU A 11 6.53 -9.67 -19.48
C LEU A 11 6.77 -9.46 -17.97
N GLY A 12 7.99 -9.07 -17.61
CA GLY A 12 8.33 -8.84 -16.21
C GLY A 12 7.36 -7.86 -15.53
N LYS A 13 7.27 -7.97 -14.20
CA LYS A 13 6.41 -7.14 -13.37
C LYS A 13 7.23 -6.04 -12.71
N ALA A 14 6.83 -4.79 -12.92
CA ALA A 14 7.32 -3.66 -12.14
C ALA A 14 6.50 -3.53 -10.85
N MET A 15 7.17 -3.34 -9.72
CA MET A 15 6.54 -3.07 -8.44
C MET A 15 7.20 -1.86 -7.77
N VAL A 16 6.43 -0.79 -7.61
CA VAL A 16 6.90 0.46 -6.99
C VAL A 16 7.18 0.19 -5.52
N ASN A 17 8.26 0.78 -5.00
CA ASN A 17 8.57 0.71 -3.58
C ASN A 17 7.48 1.39 -2.74
N ALA A 18 7.32 0.97 -1.47
CA ALA A 18 6.36 1.60 -0.55
C ALA A 18 6.66 3.09 -0.34
N ASN A 19 7.93 3.50 -0.50
CA ASN A 19 8.29 4.89 -0.74
C ASN A 19 8.68 5.06 -2.22
N PRO A 20 7.84 5.72 -3.05
CA PRO A 20 8.11 5.88 -4.48
C PRO A 20 9.42 6.58 -4.83
N GLN A 21 10.05 7.30 -3.91
CA GLN A 21 11.38 7.93 -4.10
C GLN A 21 12.52 6.91 -4.10
N ASN A 22 12.29 5.71 -3.56
CA ASN A 22 13.24 4.61 -3.59
C ASN A 22 13.16 3.81 -4.90
N GLY A 23 12.31 4.23 -5.85
CA GLY A 23 12.17 3.59 -7.14
C GLY A 23 11.27 2.35 -7.15
N PHE A 24 11.65 1.33 -7.93
CA PHE A 24 10.83 0.14 -8.14
C PHE A 24 11.69 -1.10 -8.42
N ILE A 25 11.15 -2.27 -8.14
CA ILE A 25 11.75 -3.55 -8.54
C ILE A 25 11.11 -4.04 -9.84
N TRP A 26 11.93 -4.54 -10.75
CA TRP A 26 11.49 -5.29 -11.91
C TRP A 26 11.77 -6.77 -11.69
N VAL A 27 10.77 -7.62 -11.81
CA VAL A 27 10.87 -9.07 -11.59
C VAL A 27 10.41 -9.80 -12.84
N ASN A 28 11.16 -10.80 -13.29
CA ASN A 28 10.76 -11.67 -14.38
C ASN A 28 11.00 -13.13 -14.05
N ARG A 29 10.13 -14.03 -14.51
CA ARG A 29 10.37 -15.47 -14.47
C ARG A 29 11.18 -15.87 -15.70
N ILE A 30 12.40 -16.32 -15.48
CA ILE A 30 13.32 -16.70 -16.56
C ILE A 30 13.36 -18.21 -16.82
N GLN A 31 13.00 -19.02 -15.82
CA GLN A 31 12.83 -20.47 -15.89
C GLN A 31 11.63 -20.89 -15.01
N GLU A 32 11.16 -22.13 -15.11
CA GLU A 32 9.99 -22.59 -14.36
C GLU A 32 10.10 -22.39 -12.83
N ASP A 33 11.32 -22.53 -12.31
CA ASP A 33 11.68 -22.44 -10.90
C ASP A 33 12.50 -21.19 -10.55
N THR A 34 12.79 -20.30 -11.49
CA THR A 34 13.77 -19.23 -11.28
C THR A 34 13.19 -17.87 -11.63
N LEU A 35 13.17 -16.98 -10.64
CA LEU A 35 12.88 -15.56 -10.79
C LEU A 35 14.18 -14.77 -10.87
N GLN A 36 14.20 -13.77 -11.75
CA GLN A 36 15.25 -12.78 -11.87
C GLN A 36 14.68 -11.42 -11.52
N TRP A 37 15.43 -10.59 -10.79
CA TRP A 37 14.96 -9.26 -10.42
C TRP A 37 16.07 -8.22 -10.38
N THR A 38 15.70 -6.96 -10.51
CA THR A 38 16.62 -5.79 -10.49
C THR A 38 15.87 -4.58 -9.94
N ASN A 39 16.52 -3.83 -9.04
CA ASN A 39 15.99 -2.56 -8.56
C ASN A 39 16.35 -1.44 -9.53
N TYR A 40 15.45 -0.48 -9.69
CA TYR A 40 15.60 0.70 -10.52
C TYR A 40 15.27 1.94 -9.71
N SER A 41 15.94 3.05 -10.01
CA SER A 41 15.62 4.36 -9.46
C SER A 41 14.23 4.82 -9.90
N SER A 42 13.68 5.78 -9.17
CA SER A 42 12.57 6.58 -9.66
C SER A 42 12.99 7.30 -10.95
N PRO A 43 12.06 7.55 -11.88
CA PRO A 43 12.35 8.34 -13.07
C PRO A 43 12.85 9.74 -12.69
N ASP A 44 13.91 10.21 -13.35
CA ASP A 44 14.35 11.60 -13.23
C ASP A 44 13.41 12.56 -13.99
N GLU A 45 13.74 13.87 -14.00
CA GLU A 45 12.95 14.90 -14.70
C GLU A 45 12.80 14.64 -16.21
N ASN A 46 13.70 13.84 -16.81
CA ASN A 46 13.66 13.44 -18.22
C ASN A 46 13.01 12.07 -18.43
N GLY A 47 12.51 11.43 -17.36
CA GLY A 47 11.92 10.10 -17.37
C GLY A 47 12.95 8.96 -17.45
N GLN A 48 14.24 9.22 -17.23
CA GLN A 48 15.27 8.17 -17.26
C GLN A 48 15.29 7.40 -15.93
N VAL A 49 15.48 6.08 -16.03
CA VAL A 49 15.56 5.16 -14.89
C VAL A 49 16.91 4.46 -14.91
N ASN A 50 17.55 4.39 -13.74
CA ASN A 50 18.86 3.76 -13.58
C ASN A 50 18.75 2.48 -12.78
N SER A 51 19.46 1.42 -13.20
CA SER A 51 19.57 0.19 -12.41
C SER A 51 20.32 0.47 -11.10
N GLN A 52 19.68 0.17 -9.98
CA GLN A 52 20.26 0.24 -8.64
C GLN A 52 20.76 -1.14 -8.23
N GLY A 53 22.03 -1.42 -8.55
CA GLY A 53 22.69 -2.68 -8.19
C GLY A 53 22.70 -3.72 -9.31
N ILE A 54 23.02 -4.95 -8.93
CA ILE A 54 23.21 -6.08 -9.85
C ILE A 54 21.90 -6.88 -9.94
N THR A 55 21.60 -7.39 -11.12
CA THR A 55 20.51 -8.35 -11.32
C THR A 55 20.74 -9.61 -10.49
N MET A 56 19.78 -9.96 -9.65
CA MET A 56 19.83 -11.14 -8.79
C MET A 56 18.81 -12.18 -9.23
N THR A 57 18.96 -13.40 -8.72
CA THR A 57 18.03 -14.51 -8.98
C THR A 57 17.60 -15.16 -7.67
N THR A 58 16.39 -15.69 -7.65
CA THR A 58 15.85 -16.46 -6.54
C THR A 58 15.05 -17.65 -7.06
N SER A 59 15.07 -18.75 -6.32
CA SER A 59 14.39 -19.98 -6.68
C SER A 59 13.00 -20.05 -6.06
N ILE A 60 12.03 -20.55 -6.82
CA ILE A 60 10.67 -20.86 -6.41
C ILE A 60 10.31 -22.27 -6.87
N LEU A 61 9.30 -22.88 -6.25
CA LEU A 61 8.90 -24.23 -6.62
C LEU A 61 8.28 -24.28 -8.03
N VAL A 62 8.61 -25.33 -8.78
CA VAL A 62 8.06 -25.56 -10.13
C VAL A 62 6.54 -25.60 -10.08
N GLY A 63 5.89 -24.93 -11.04
CA GLY A 63 4.44 -24.85 -11.13
C GLY A 63 3.78 -23.89 -10.11
N HIS A 64 4.54 -23.28 -9.20
CA HIS A 64 3.98 -22.29 -8.28
C HIS A 64 3.73 -20.95 -9.00
N LYS A 65 2.64 -20.30 -8.65
CA LYS A 65 2.35 -18.91 -9.03
C LYS A 65 3.04 -17.97 -8.06
N PHE A 66 3.35 -16.75 -8.48
CA PHE A 66 3.95 -15.77 -7.60
C PHE A 66 3.37 -14.36 -7.79
N GLU A 67 3.50 -13.56 -6.75
CA GLU A 67 3.14 -12.14 -6.71
C GLU A 67 4.17 -11.39 -5.87
N VAL A 68 4.60 -10.20 -6.33
CA VAL A 68 5.54 -9.34 -5.61
C VAL A 68 4.80 -8.13 -5.05
N PHE A 69 5.16 -7.69 -3.85
CA PHE A 69 4.59 -6.51 -3.19
C PHE A 69 5.66 -5.75 -2.41
N PRO A 70 5.52 -4.43 -2.18
CA PRO A 70 6.50 -3.66 -1.42
C PRO A 70 6.25 -3.77 0.08
N THR A 71 7.31 -3.64 0.88
CA THR A 71 7.22 -3.60 2.35
C THR A 71 7.58 -2.21 2.88
N LEU A 72 6.96 -1.80 3.98
CA LEU A 72 7.18 -0.46 4.57
C LEU A 72 8.63 -0.21 5.05
N ASP A 73 9.44 -1.25 5.23
CA ASP A 73 10.87 -1.13 5.55
C ASP A 73 11.75 -0.77 4.34
N GLY A 74 11.16 -0.65 3.14
CA GLY A 74 11.84 -0.34 1.88
C GLY A 74 12.25 -1.57 1.09
N GLY A 75 11.94 -2.77 1.56
CA GLY A 75 12.15 -4.03 0.85
C GLY A 75 10.97 -4.45 -0.03
N TYR A 76 10.97 -5.73 -0.38
CA TYR A 76 9.90 -6.39 -1.15
C TYR A 76 9.60 -7.77 -0.58
N GLY A 77 8.36 -8.22 -0.73
CA GLY A 77 7.93 -9.58 -0.45
C GLY A 77 7.45 -10.28 -1.71
N TYR A 78 7.65 -11.60 -1.76
CA TYR A 78 7.12 -12.49 -2.78
C TYR A 78 6.22 -13.50 -2.12
N ILE A 79 4.99 -13.60 -2.58
CA ILE A 79 4.16 -14.77 -2.28
C ILE A 79 4.33 -15.80 -3.38
N THR A 80 4.44 -17.05 -2.98
CA THR A 80 4.35 -18.20 -3.88
C THR A 80 3.19 -19.08 -3.46
N VAL A 81 2.38 -19.55 -4.41
CA VAL A 81 1.31 -20.51 -4.14
C VAL A 81 1.34 -21.67 -5.13
N GLY A 82 1.13 -22.88 -4.63
CA GLY A 82 1.04 -24.08 -5.45
C GLY A 82 0.81 -25.35 -4.64
N LYS A 83 0.74 -26.47 -5.36
CA LYS A 83 0.68 -27.79 -4.75
C LYS A 83 1.95 -28.06 -3.95
N ASN A 84 1.81 -28.76 -2.83
CA ASN A 84 2.93 -29.21 -2.02
C ASN A 84 3.67 -30.35 -2.76
N PRO A 85 4.95 -30.18 -3.14
CA PRO A 85 5.68 -31.21 -3.87
C PRO A 85 5.94 -32.47 -3.05
N ASN A 86 5.90 -32.36 -1.71
CA ASN A 86 6.14 -33.48 -0.81
C ASN A 86 4.91 -34.40 -0.68
N VAL A 87 3.76 -33.97 -1.19
CA VAL A 87 2.53 -34.76 -1.15
C VAL A 87 2.21 -35.25 -2.56
N THR A 88 2.52 -36.51 -2.82
CA THR A 88 1.85 -37.23 -3.91
C THR A 88 0.39 -37.43 -3.52
N GLU A 89 -0.56 -37.18 -4.43
CA GLU A 89 -2.00 -37.42 -4.19
C GLU A 89 -2.23 -38.89 -3.77
N THR A 90 -2.14 -39.15 -2.46
CA THR A 90 -2.39 -40.47 -1.89
C THR A 90 -3.89 -40.72 -1.92
N GLN A 91 -4.31 -41.96 -2.17
CA GLN A 91 -5.70 -42.41 -2.06
C GLN A 91 -6.27 -42.36 -0.61
N LEU A 92 -5.58 -41.70 0.32
CA LEU A 92 -6.03 -41.51 1.68
C LEU A 92 -7.20 -40.51 1.71
N PRO A 93 -8.25 -40.77 2.51
CA PRO A 93 -9.29 -39.79 2.77
C PRO A 93 -8.70 -38.44 3.22
N PRO A 94 -9.21 -37.29 2.76
CA PRO A 94 -8.74 -35.95 3.14
C PRO A 94 -8.64 -35.71 4.64
N GLU A 95 -9.44 -36.42 5.43
CA GLU A 95 -9.51 -36.33 6.90
C GLU A 95 -8.29 -36.96 7.60
N LEU A 96 -7.50 -37.78 6.90
CA LEU A 96 -6.31 -38.46 7.44
C LEU A 96 -4.99 -37.85 6.91
N LEU A 97 -5.06 -36.82 6.07
CA LEU A 97 -3.89 -36.10 5.55
C LEU A 97 -3.36 -35.14 6.62
N ILE A 98 -2.14 -35.42 7.09
CA ILE A 98 -1.41 -34.55 8.03
C ILE A 98 -0.67 -33.45 7.25
N ASP A 99 -0.24 -33.74 6.02
CA ASP A 99 0.49 -32.81 5.18
C ASP A 99 -0.45 -31.98 4.30
N PRO A 100 -0.23 -30.66 4.18
CA PRO A 100 -1.09 -29.80 3.36
C PRO A 100 -0.90 -30.11 1.87
N LEU A 101 -2.01 -30.23 1.14
CA LEU A 101 -2.02 -30.40 -0.32
C LEU A 101 -1.56 -29.15 -1.06
N TRP A 102 -1.89 -27.98 -0.51
CA TRP A 102 -1.50 -26.67 -1.05
C TRP A 102 -0.77 -25.86 0.01
N ILE A 103 0.24 -25.12 -0.45
CA ILE A 103 1.06 -24.25 0.41
C ILE A 103 1.13 -22.85 -0.20
N VAL A 104 1.05 -21.86 0.68
CA VAL A 104 1.35 -20.46 0.38
C VAL A 104 2.56 -20.07 1.22
N ASN A 105 3.63 -19.65 0.57
CA ASN A 105 4.85 -19.20 1.23
C ASN A 105 5.11 -17.72 0.95
N VAL A 106 5.84 -17.07 1.86
CA VAL A 106 6.42 -15.74 1.64
C VAL A 106 7.95 -15.81 1.66
N ILE A 107 8.57 -15.03 0.78
CA ILE A 107 10.02 -14.79 0.72
C ILE A 107 10.23 -13.27 0.71
N PHE A 108 11.14 -12.75 1.52
CA PHE A 108 11.45 -11.33 1.56
C PHE A 108 12.80 -11.01 0.93
N ILE A 109 12.84 -9.93 0.16
CA ILE A 109 14.06 -9.21 -0.19
C ILE A 109 14.16 -8.02 0.76
N ARG A 110 15.15 -8.05 1.65
CA ARG A 110 15.43 -6.95 2.57
C ARG A 110 15.99 -5.74 1.79
N PRO A 111 15.90 -4.51 2.35
CA PRO A 111 16.50 -3.33 1.73
C PRO A 111 18.00 -3.47 1.41
N THR A 112 18.70 -4.34 2.15
CA THR A 112 20.12 -4.69 1.94
C THR A 112 20.36 -5.59 0.72
N GLY A 113 19.30 -6.13 0.11
CA GLY A 113 19.35 -7.15 -0.94
C GLY A 113 19.38 -8.59 -0.43
N GLU A 114 19.41 -8.81 0.90
CA GLU A 114 19.36 -10.14 1.49
C GLU A 114 18.00 -10.82 1.24
N ILE A 115 18.03 -12.10 0.84
CA ILE A 115 16.83 -12.89 0.57
C ILE A 115 16.60 -13.86 1.74
N THR A 116 15.39 -13.85 2.31
CA THR A 116 15.03 -14.77 3.40
C THR A 116 14.71 -16.18 2.87
N GLN A 117 14.76 -17.17 3.76
CA GLN A 117 14.18 -18.48 3.45
C GLN A 117 12.65 -18.38 3.31
N PRO A 118 12.01 -19.27 2.52
CA PRO A 118 10.55 -19.31 2.40
C PRO A 118 9.89 -19.66 3.74
N SER A 119 8.92 -18.85 4.16
CA SER A 119 8.09 -19.11 5.35
C SER A 119 6.69 -19.51 4.93
N LEU A 120 6.18 -20.63 5.45
CA LEU A 120 4.81 -21.10 5.20
C LEU A 120 3.81 -20.20 5.93
N ILE A 121 2.99 -19.47 5.17
CA ILE A 121 1.99 -18.54 5.72
C ILE A 121 0.56 -19.06 5.68
N TYR A 122 0.27 -20.03 4.81
CA TYR A 122 -1.04 -20.66 4.77
C TYR A 122 -0.95 -22.09 4.23
N PRO A 123 -1.17 -23.11 5.07
CA PRO A 123 -1.38 -24.48 4.64
C PRO A 123 -2.85 -24.76 4.34
N ARG A 124 -3.12 -25.59 3.34
CA ARG A 124 -4.46 -26.13 3.08
C ARG A 124 -4.43 -27.63 2.85
N VAL A 125 -5.14 -28.36 3.71
CA VAL A 125 -5.30 -29.83 3.64
C VAL A 125 -6.43 -30.25 2.71
N SER A 126 -7.49 -29.45 2.60
CA SER A 126 -8.65 -29.78 1.75
C SER A 126 -8.33 -29.60 0.26
N PRO A 127 -8.87 -30.47 -0.62
CA PRO A 127 -8.65 -30.35 -2.05
C PRO A 127 -9.15 -29.00 -2.60
N ALA A 128 -8.45 -28.52 -3.61
CA ALA A 128 -8.81 -27.37 -4.43
C ALA A 128 -8.30 -27.64 -5.85
N ILE A 129 -9.07 -27.16 -6.84
CA ILE A 129 -8.66 -27.19 -8.25
C ILE A 129 -7.50 -26.21 -8.45
N ASP A 130 -7.65 -25.01 -7.89
CA ASP A 130 -6.68 -23.93 -8.06
C ASP A 130 -6.69 -22.96 -6.87
N ILE A 131 -5.56 -22.31 -6.64
CA ILE A 131 -5.43 -21.18 -5.72
C ILE A 131 -4.71 -20.05 -6.45
N ASN A 132 -5.31 -18.85 -6.44
CA ASN A 132 -4.74 -17.64 -7.03
C ASN A 132 -4.45 -16.59 -5.96
N ILE A 133 -3.40 -15.80 -6.20
CA ILE A 133 -3.05 -14.65 -5.37
C ILE A 133 -3.81 -13.45 -5.94
N GLU A 134 -4.72 -12.88 -5.16
CA GLU A 134 -5.57 -11.78 -5.60
C GLU A 134 -4.99 -10.42 -5.23
N LEU A 135 -4.42 -10.32 -4.02
CA LEU A 135 -3.83 -9.10 -3.48
C LEU A 135 -2.78 -9.47 -2.43
N CYS A 136 -1.67 -8.74 -2.39
CA CYS A 136 -0.74 -8.72 -1.26
C CYS A 136 -0.28 -7.29 -1.02
N ASP A 137 -0.33 -6.85 0.24
CA ASP A 137 0.02 -5.48 0.60
C ASP A 137 0.37 -5.36 2.09
N ASN A 138 0.83 -4.18 2.48
CA ASN A 138 0.96 -3.77 3.87
C ASN A 138 -0.42 -3.62 4.50
N ALA A 139 -0.54 -4.03 5.76
CA ALA A 139 -1.76 -3.83 6.52
C ALA A 139 -1.81 -2.39 7.06
N TYR A 140 -2.71 -1.56 6.52
CA TYR A 140 -2.81 -0.15 6.92
C TYR A 140 -3.48 0.06 8.28
N ASP A 141 -4.33 -0.87 8.70
CA ASP A 141 -5.15 -0.80 9.92
C ASP A 141 -4.67 -1.70 11.06
N SER A 142 -3.60 -2.47 10.84
CA SER A 142 -2.99 -3.33 11.85
C SER A 142 -1.51 -3.58 11.51
N PRO A 143 -0.63 -3.82 12.50
CA PRO A 143 0.79 -4.07 12.20
C PRO A 143 1.00 -5.33 11.36
N GLY A 144 1.85 -5.26 10.33
CA GLY A 144 2.26 -6.39 9.49
C GLY A 144 1.74 -6.35 8.05
N LEU A 145 1.56 -7.52 7.47
CA LEU A 145 1.29 -7.73 6.05
C LEU A 145 0.03 -8.57 5.86
N ILE A 146 -0.60 -8.41 4.71
CA ILE A 146 -1.78 -9.20 4.32
C ILE A 146 -1.62 -9.74 2.90
N CYS A 147 -2.27 -10.88 2.66
CA CYS A 147 -2.55 -11.36 1.33
C CYS A 147 -3.97 -11.93 1.26
N ILE A 148 -4.63 -11.76 0.14
CA ILE A 148 -5.92 -12.36 -0.17
C ILE A 148 -5.70 -13.37 -1.29
N VAL A 149 -6.14 -14.60 -1.05
CA VAL A 149 -6.11 -15.67 -2.05
C VAL A 149 -7.52 -16.11 -2.39
N SER A 150 -7.76 -16.41 -3.66
CA SER A 150 -8.97 -17.11 -4.09
C SER A 150 -8.69 -18.60 -4.18
N ILE A 151 -9.65 -19.41 -3.72
CA ILE A 151 -9.56 -20.85 -3.64
C ILE A 151 -10.73 -21.43 -4.42
N GLN A 152 -10.43 -22.04 -5.56
CA GLN A 152 -11.43 -22.71 -6.39
C GLN A 152 -11.59 -24.15 -5.91
N VAL A 153 -12.69 -24.42 -5.20
CA VAL A 153 -12.97 -25.76 -4.67
C VAL A 153 -13.55 -26.66 -5.76
N ASN A 154 -14.40 -26.09 -6.62
CA ASN A 154 -14.93 -26.75 -7.81
C ASN A 154 -15.23 -25.69 -8.89
N VAL A 155 -15.80 -26.11 -10.02
CA VAL A 155 -16.07 -25.23 -11.18
C VAL A 155 -16.95 -24.01 -10.82
N ASN A 156 -17.84 -24.13 -9.84
CA ASN A 156 -18.84 -23.10 -9.51
C ASN A 156 -18.57 -22.36 -8.20
N VAL A 157 -17.62 -22.83 -7.39
CA VAL A 157 -17.42 -22.37 -6.01
C VAL A 157 -16.00 -21.86 -5.81
N ILE A 158 -15.90 -20.56 -5.58
CA ILE A 158 -14.65 -19.85 -5.25
C ILE A 158 -14.82 -19.19 -3.88
N TYR A 159 -13.84 -19.38 -3.01
CA TYR A 159 -13.78 -18.72 -1.71
C TYR A 159 -12.59 -17.79 -1.64
N TYR A 160 -12.72 -16.70 -0.88
CA TYR A 160 -11.64 -15.74 -0.67
C TYR A 160 -11.19 -15.81 0.78
N VAL A 161 -9.88 -15.92 0.99
CA VAL A 161 -9.26 -16.01 2.31
C VAL A 161 -8.22 -14.93 2.43
N LYS A 162 -8.37 -14.08 3.44
CA LYS A 162 -7.37 -13.13 3.89
C LYS A 162 -6.43 -13.82 4.87
N ILE A 163 -5.15 -13.76 4.57
CA ILE A 163 -4.04 -14.29 5.36
C ILE A 163 -3.27 -13.10 5.90
N GLY A 164 -3.20 -12.96 7.22
CA GLY A 164 -2.35 -11.96 7.87
C GLY A 164 -1.03 -12.60 8.30
N PHE A 165 0.09 -11.91 8.13
CA PHE A 165 1.40 -12.40 8.53
C PHE A 165 2.36 -11.24 8.85
N LEU A 166 3.52 -11.57 9.42
CA LEU A 166 4.57 -10.63 9.81
C LEU A 166 5.78 -10.76 8.88
N SER A 167 6.65 -9.75 8.87
CA SER A 167 7.90 -9.70 8.10
C SER A 167 8.93 -10.76 8.51
N ASN A 168 8.72 -11.45 9.63
CA ASN A 168 9.49 -12.63 10.04
C ASN A 168 8.86 -13.97 9.57
N GLY A 169 7.71 -13.93 8.90
CA GLY A 169 6.98 -15.10 8.41
C GLY A 169 5.95 -15.69 9.37
N SER A 170 5.80 -15.14 10.58
CA SER A 170 4.78 -15.59 11.54
C SER A 170 3.38 -15.24 11.06
N THR A 171 2.40 -16.12 11.30
CA THR A 171 1.04 -16.00 10.77
C THR A 171 0.03 -15.54 11.82
N LYS A 172 -1.01 -14.86 11.34
CA LYS A 172 -2.25 -14.59 12.07
C LYS A 172 -3.34 -15.54 11.59
N GLU A 173 -4.40 -15.68 12.38
CA GLU A 173 -5.55 -16.48 11.99
C GLU A 173 -6.14 -16.02 10.65
N PRO A 174 -6.32 -16.93 9.67
CA PRO A 174 -6.87 -16.58 8.37
C PRO A 174 -8.36 -16.26 8.48
N ILE A 175 -8.80 -15.26 7.72
CA ILE A 175 -10.17 -14.77 7.73
C ILE A 175 -10.82 -15.09 6.39
N ARG A 176 -11.96 -15.76 6.43
CA ARG A 176 -12.79 -15.96 5.23
C ARG A 176 -13.53 -14.66 4.91
N MET A 177 -13.45 -14.22 3.65
CA MET A 177 -14.16 -13.03 3.20
C MET A 177 -15.54 -13.38 2.67
N ASP A 178 -16.53 -12.54 2.95
CA ASP A 178 -17.94 -12.72 2.59
C ASP A 178 -18.24 -12.30 1.14
N ILE A 179 -17.31 -12.58 0.22
CA ILE A 179 -17.49 -12.29 -1.20
C ILE A 179 -18.44 -13.32 -1.81
N ASN A 180 -19.62 -12.86 -2.24
CA ASN A 180 -20.59 -13.69 -2.94
C ASN A 180 -20.41 -13.61 -4.45
N THR A 181 -19.91 -14.69 -5.06
CA THR A 181 -19.64 -14.77 -6.50
C THR A 181 -20.81 -15.29 -7.34
N ASN A 182 -22.02 -15.45 -6.79
CA ASN A 182 -23.15 -16.04 -7.53
C ASN A 182 -23.54 -15.21 -8.75
N ASN A 183 -23.62 -13.89 -8.60
CA ASN A 183 -24.10 -12.97 -9.64
C ASN A 183 -22.98 -12.14 -10.28
N ILE A 184 -21.75 -12.24 -9.76
CA ILE A 184 -20.61 -11.41 -10.16
C ILE A 184 -19.40 -12.26 -10.55
N LEU A 185 -18.53 -11.68 -11.37
CA LEU A 185 -17.18 -12.13 -11.68
C LEU A 185 -16.21 -11.11 -11.07
N VAL A 186 -15.41 -11.53 -10.10
CA VAL A 186 -14.40 -10.66 -9.49
C VAL A 186 -13.30 -10.38 -10.51
N ASP A 187 -12.97 -9.11 -10.67
CA ASP A 187 -11.92 -8.63 -11.57
C ASP A 187 -10.63 -8.37 -10.78
N HIS A 188 -10.73 -7.59 -9.68
CA HIS A 188 -9.59 -7.30 -8.82
C HIS A 188 -10.02 -6.88 -7.41
N ILE A 189 -9.12 -7.05 -6.43
CA ILE A 189 -9.32 -6.65 -5.05
C ILE A 189 -8.26 -5.61 -4.68
N TYR A 190 -8.68 -4.46 -4.16
CA TYR A 190 -7.79 -3.39 -3.73
C TYR A 190 -7.88 -3.15 -2.23
N SER A 191 -6.73 -2.90 -1.60
CA SER A 191 -6.65 -2.46 -0.21
C SER A 191 -7.08 -0.99 -0.09
N LEU A 192 -7.80 -0.67 0.99
CA LEU A 192 -8.15 0.70 1.34
C LEU A 192 -7.26 1.18 2.50
N TYR A 193 -6.65 2.35 2.34
CA TYR A 193 -5.75 2.94 3.34
C TYR A 193 -6.47 3.29 4.65
N ASN A 194 -7.75 3.69 4.57
CA ASN A 194 -8.59 3.92 5.74
C ASN A 194 -9.40 2.66 6.15
N GLY A 195 -8.85 1.47 5.91
CA GLY A 195 -9.41 0.19 6.31
C GLY A 195 -10.38 -0.42 5.30
N GLY A 196 -10.39 -1.75 5.25
CA GLY A 196 -11.21 -2.55 4.34
C GLY A 196 -10.64 -2.76 2.95
N TYR A 197 -11.52 -3.22 2.06
CA TYR A 197 -11.19 -3.61 0.70
C TYR A 197 -12.29 -3.19 -0.26
N VAL A 198 -11.92 -2.91 -1.50
CA VAL A 198 -12.88 -2.77 -2.61
C VAL A 198 -12.64 -3.89 -3.63
N VAL A 199 -13.71 -4.62 -3.94
CA VAL A 199 -13.74 -5.67 -4.94
C VAL A 199 -14.39 -5.10 -6.19
N SER A 200 -13.60 -4.94 -7.25
CA SER A 200 -14.13 -4.61 -8.58
C SER A 200 -14.64 -5.88 -9.24
N ALA A 201 -15.84 -5.83 -9.82
CA ALA A 201 -16.47 -7.01 -10.40
C ALA A 201 -17.39 -6.68 -11.58
N LYS A 202 -17.59 -7.67 -12.46
CA LYS A 202 -18.52 -7.63 -13.60
C LYS A 202 -19.76 -8.45 -13.29
N LEU A 203 -20.94 -7.97 -13.68
CA LEU A 203 -22.20 -8.71 -13.50
C LEU A 203 -22.35 -9.83 -14.54
N LYS A 204 -22.79 -11.04 -14.13
CA LYS A 204 -22.86 -12.24 -14.99
C LYS A 204 -23.98 -12.25 -16.04
N ASN A 205 -25.05 -11.46 -15.85
CA ASN A 205 -26.35 -11.69 -16.53
C ASN A 205 -26.85 -10.58 -17.45
N ILE A 206 -26.01 -9.65 -17.91
CA ILE A 206 -26.48 -8.54 -18.76
C ILE A 206 -25.99 -8.77 -20.19
N GLN A 207 -26.90 -9.18 -21.08
CA GLN A 207 -26.61 -9.46 -22.50
C GLN A 207 -26.18 -8.22 -23.31
N GLN A 208 -26.14 -7.03 -22.71
CA GLN A 208 -25.67 -5.81 -23.35
C GLN A 208 -24.87 -5.00 -22.32
N GLN A 209 -23.59 -4.80 -22.64
CA GLN A 209 -22.60 -3.94 -21.96
C GLN A 209 -22.14 -4.42 -20.58
N SER A 210 -20.82 -4.53 -20.43
CA SER A 210 -20.14 -4.99 -19.21
C SER A 210 -20.26 -3.94 -18.11
N ILE A 211 -21.40 -3.89 -17.41
CA ILE A 211 -21.55 -3.01 -16.25
C ILE A 211 -20.58 -3.50 -15.17
N SER A 212 -19.56 -2.69 -14.91
CA SER A 212 -18.66 -2.87 -13.78
C SER A 212 -19.33 -2.30 -12.53
N SER A 213 -19.33 -3.07 -11.45
CA SER A 213 -19.71 -2.61 -10.11
C SER A 213 -18.53 -2.81 -9.16
N GLY A 214 -18.63 -2.23 -7.97
CA GLY A 214 -17.69 -2.52 -6.91
C GLY A 214 -18.39 -2.75 -5.59
N TYR A 215 -17.77 -3.59 -4.76
CA TYR A 215 -18.29 -3.98 -3.45
C TYR A 215 -17.25 -3.68 -2.39
N ILE A 216 -17.67 -3.02 -1.31
CA ILE A 216 -16.81 -2.64 -0.20
C ILE A 216 -16.96 -3.69 0.89
N TYR A 217 -15.83 -4.07 1.49
CA TYR A 217 -15.75 -4.99 2.60
C TYR A 217 -14.95 -4.38 3.75
N TYR A 218 -15.36 -4.66 4.98
CA TYR A 218 -14.58 -4.32 6.17
C TYR A 218 -13.27 -5.11 6.20
N SER A 219 -12.30 -4.64 6.99
CA SER A 219 -11.02 -5.32 7.18
C SER A 219 -11.12 -6.75 7.72
N ARG A 220 -12.24 -7.08 8.37
CA ARG A 220 -12.57 -8.43 8.88
C ARG A 220 -13.29 -9.31 7.84
N GLY A 221 -13.37 -8.89 6.58
CA GLY A 221 -13.95 -9.67 5.48
C GLY A 221 -15.47 -9.57 5.33
N GLY A 222 -16.18 -8.94 6.27
CA GLY A 222 -17.63 -8.75 6.19
C GLY A 222 -18.03 -7.70 5.14
N TYR A 223 -19.18 -7.91 4.50
CA TYR A 223 -19.73 -6.98 3.51
C TYR A 223 -20.13 -5.64 4.14
N TYR A 224 -19.68 -4.53 3.55
CA TYR A 224 -20.07 -3.17 3.95
C TYR A 224 -21.24 -2.67 3.11
N GLY A 225 -21.11 -2.72 1.80
CA GLY A 225 -22.06 -2.11 0.88
C GLY A 225 -21.55 -2.09 -0.55
N GLU A 226 -22.44 -1.73 -1.47
CA GLU A 226 -22.08 -1.53 -2.87
C GLU A 226 -21.43 -0.16 -3.01
N TRP A 227 -20.31 -0.12 -3.71
CA TRP A 227 -19.72 1.12 -4.18
C TRP A 227 -20.40 1.49 -5.49
N ASN A 228 -21.08 2.64 -5.49
CA ASN A 228 -21.67 3.24 -6.69
C ASN A 228 -20.57 3.76 -7.60
N CYS A 229 -19.81 2.85 -8.21
CA CYS A 229 -18.93 3.15 -9.33
C CYS A 229 -19.75 3.85 -10.42
N PRO A 230 -19.23 4.90 -11.08
CA PRO A 230 -19.85 5.42 -12.28
C PRO A 230 -20.15 4.26 -13.24
N LYS A 231 -21.35 4.23 -13.83
CA LYS A 231 -21.66 3.23 -14.86
C LYS A 231 -20.84 3.57 -16.09
N ILE A 232 -19.82 2.76 -16.36
CA ILE A 232 -18.93 2.98 -17.50
C ILE A 232 -19.29 2.02 -18.61
N VAL A 233 -19.25 2.54 -19.84
CA VAL A 233 -19.24 1.74 -21.05
C VAL A 233 -17.95 1.99 -21.80
N GLY A 234 -17.39 0.90 -22.31
CA GLY A 234 -16.03 0.78 -22.81
C GLY A 234 -15.69 -0.70 -22.86
N ASN A 235 -14.93 -1.12 -23.86
CA ASN A 235 -14.48 -2.51 -23.95
C ASN A 235 -13.30 -2.78 -23.01
N PHE A 236 -12.58 -1.72 -22.62
CA PHE A 236 -11.44 -1.76 -21.73
C PHE A 236 -11.62 -0.80 -20.55
N ILE A 237 -12.13 -1.34 -19.45
CA ILE A 237 -12.05 -0.71 -18.14
C ILE A 237 -10.85 -1.30 -17.43
N ILE A 238 -9.89 -0.44 -17.06
CA ILE A 238 -8.68 -0.84 -16.35
C ILE A 238 -8.70 -0.18 -14.97
N PRO A 239 -9.22 -0.86 -13.94
CA PRO A 239 -9.04 -0.40 -12.57
C PRO A 239 -7.53 -0.42 -12.26
N LYS A 240 -7.02 0.62 -11.61
CA LYS A 240 -5.57 0.79 -11.41
C LYS A 240 -5.16 0.90 -9.96
N GLY A 241 -5.96 1.53 -9.10
CA GLY A 241 -5.59 1.60 -7.70
C GLY A 241 -6.45 2.52 -6.84
N VAL A 242 -5.95 2.70 -5.62
CA VAL A 242 -6.56 3.51 -4.57
C VAL A 242 -5.53 4.50 -4.08
N PHE A 243 -5.86 5.78 -4.09
CA PHE A 243 -5.06 6.81 -3.46
C PHE A 243 -5.18 6.73 -1.93
N PRO A 244 -4.19 7.25 -1.17
CA PRO A 244 -4.19 7.09 0.28
C PRO A 244 -5.41 7.66 1.03
N ASN A 245 -6.14 8.59 0.42
CA ASN A 245 -7.40 9.14 0.94
C ASN A 245 -8.64 8.28 0.59
N ASN A 246 -8.46 7.01 0.19
CA ASN A 246 -9.49 6.11 -0.34
C ASN A 246 -10.14 6.59 -1.66
N THR A 247 -9.54 7.52 -2.41
CA THR A 247 -10.00 7.83 -3.77
C THR A 247 -9.59 6.70 -4.72
N PHE A 248 -10.57 5.94 -5.21
CA PHE A 248 -10.36 4.92 -6.24
C PHE A 248 -10.21 5.59 -7.60
N TRP A 249 -9.35 5.04 -8.46
CA TRP A 249 -9.18 5.54 -9.82
C TRP A 249 -9.04 4.44 -10.86
N MET A 250 -9.55 4.73 -12.05
CA MET A 250 -9.53 3.80 -13.18
C MET A 250 -9.48 4.53 -14.52
N PHE A 251 -9.12 3.79 -15.56
CA PHE A 251 -9.22 4.24 -16.95
C PHE A 251 -10.32 3.49 -17.69
N SER A 252 -10.96 4.20 -18.63
CA SER A 252 -11.86 3.62 -19.63
C SER A 252 -11.47 4.10 -21.02
N ASP A 253 -11.65 3.23 -22.02
CA ASP A 253 -11.59 3.55 -23.44
C ASP A 253 -12.90 4.13 -24.01
N GLY A 254 -13.92 4.30 -23.16
CA GLY A 254 -15.19 4.94 -23.52
C GLY A 254 -15.34 6.38 -23.00
N GLY A 255 -16.29 7.10 -23.59
CA GLY A 255 -16.67 8.46 -23.21
C GLY A 255 -17.67 8.50 -22.04
N TYR A 256 -17.72 9.62 -21.33
CA TYR A 256 -18.71 9.95 -20.30
C TYR A 256 -19.69 10.99 -20.86
N ASN A 257 -21.00 10.73 -20.82
CA ASN A 257 -22.03 11.73 -21.16
C ASN A 257 -22.62 12.32 -19.88
N GLU A 258 -22.38 13.60 -19.63
CA GLU A 258 -22.85 14.32 -18.45
C GLU A 258 -24.37 14.59 -18.45
N ASN A 259 -25.00 14.59 -19.63
CA ASN A 259 -26.40 15.02 -19.80
C ASN A 259 -27.41 13.87 -19.77
N ASP A 260 -26.94 12.63 -19.80
CA ASP A 260 -27.78 11.45 -19.67
C ASP A 260 -26.93 10.31 -19.12
N ALA A 261 -27.09 10.04 -17.81
CA ALA A 261 -26.41 8.96 -17.10
C ALA A 261 -26.73 7.56 -17.67
N ASN A 262 -27.67 7.47 -18.62
CA ASN A 262 -27.99 6.27 -19.38
C ASN A 262 -27.65 6.39 -20.88
N SER A 263 -27.10 7.52 -21.36
CA SER A 263 -26.69 7.70 -22.76
C SER A 263 -25.25 7.29 -22.95
N LEU A 264 -25.11 6.26 -23.77
CA LEU A 264 -23.89 5.56 -24.11
C LEU A 264 -23.36 6.22 -25.38
N ILE A 265 -22.31 7.02 -25.28
CA ILE A 265 -21.68 7.56 -26.50
C ILE A 265 -20.81 6.43 -27.08
N GLU A 266 -21.38 5.60 -27.95
CA GLU A 266 -20.64 4.75 -28.89
C GLU A 266 -20.14 5.55 -30.12
N GLU A 267 -20.36 6.86 -30.18
CA GLU A 267 -20.06 7.63 -31.38
C GLU A 267 -18.58 8.05 -31.43
N ASN A 268 -17.76 7.18 -32.01
CA ASN A 268 -16.56 7.52 -32.80
C ASN A 268 -15.54 8.47 -32.14
N GLY A 269 -15.31 8.36 -30.83
CA GLY A 269 -14.31 9.14 -30.10
C GLY A 269 -13.25 8.24 -29.47
N SER A 270 -12.10 8.07 -30.13
CA SER A 270 -10.92 7.38 -29.63
C SER A 270 -10.24 8.16 -28.48
N GLY A 271 -10.85 8.18 -27.29
CA GLY A 271 -10.36 8.91 -26.12
C GLY A 271 -10.20 8.00 -24.90
N TRP A 272 -9.16 8.23 -24.10
CA TRP A 272 -9.02 7.64 -22.78
C TRP A 272 -9.61 8.57 -21.73
N THR A 273 -10.47 8.04 -20.85
CA THR A 273 -11.03 8.79 -19.73
C THR A 273 -10.46 8.26 -18.42
N MET A 274 -9.89 9.15 -17.60
CA MET A 274 -9.55 8.85 -16.20
C MET A 274 -10.73 9.23 -15.31
N MET A 275 -11.13 8.32 -14.43
CA MET A 275 -12.20 8.56 -13.46
C MET A 275 -11.68 8.36 -12.05
N THR A 276 -12.20 9.17 -11.13
CA THR A 276 -11.91 9.06 -9.71
C THR A 276 -13.21 9.04 -8.91
N THR A 277 -13.24 8.29 -7.83
CA THR A 277 -14.40 8.26 -6.92
C THR A 277 -13.91 8.05 -5.50
N ASN A 278 -14.46 8.82 -4.57
CA ASN A 278 -14.11 8.71 -3.17
C ASN A 278 -14.86 7.53 -2.54
N ILE A 279 -14.11 6.54 -2.06
CA ILE A 279 -14.67 5.45 -1.25
C ILE A 279 -14.72 5.92 0.21
N PRO A 280 -15.82 5.64 0.95
CA PRO A 280 -15.91 6.02 2.36
C PRO A 280 -14.72 5.51 3.19
N LYS A 281 -14.27 6.34 4.15
CA LYS A 281 -13.31 5.91 5.17
C LYS A 281 -14.03 4.96 6.14
N LEU A 282 -13.60 3.70 6.19
CA LEU A 282 -14.17 2.73 7.13
C LEU A 282 -13.62 2.88 8.55
N ILE A 283 -12.39 3.41 8.65
CA ILE A 283 -11.72 3.78 9.89
C ILE A 283 -11.29 5.25 9.77
N ILE A 284 -11.69 6.06 10.74
CA ILE A 284 -11.41 7.49 10.75
C ILE A 284 -9.98 7.71 11.26
N ASP A 285 -9.14 8.33 10.44
CA ASP A 285 -7.83 8.81 10.84
C ASP A 285 -7.90 10.22 11.45
N ARG A 286 -6.77 10.70 12.00
CA ARG A 286 -6.68 12.02 12.63
C ARG A 286 -6.20 13.12 11.69
N GLY A 287 -6.26 12.89 10.37
CA GLY A 287 -5.81 13.81 9.33
C GLY A 287 -4.36 13.61 8.89
N TYR A 288 -3.63 12.67 9.51
CA TYR A 288 -2.25 12.33 9.17
C TYR A 288 -2.13 11.26 8.08
N ASN A 289 -3.26 10.74 7.60
CA ASN A 289 -3.31 9.65 6.65
C ASN A 289 -2.53 8.40 7.12
N ASN A 290 -2.58 8.18 8.42
CA ASN A 290 -1.92 7.09 9.12
C ASN A 290 -2.77 6.71 10.32
N LEU A 291 -3.35 5.52 10.29
CA LEU A 291 -4.27 5.03 11.31
C LEU A 291 -3.59 4.77 12.67
N ASN A 292 -2.26 4.77 12.72
CA ASN A 292 -1.50 4.52 13.94
C ASN A 292 -1.25 5.80 14.75
N VAL A 293 -1.39 6.98 14.13
CA VAL A 293 -1.13 8.28 14.78
C VAL A 293 -2.39 8.76 15.50
N ASN A 294 -2.26 8.99 16.81
CA ASN A 294 -3.34 9.49 17.65
C ASN A 294 -3.37 11.02 17.71
N ALA A 295 -2.22 11.66 17.90
CA ALA A 295 -2.13 13.11 18.01
C ALA A 295 -0.71 13.63 17.77
N THR A 296 -0.59 14.91 17.43
CA THR A 296 0.67 15.64 17.38
C THR A 296 0.59 16.94 18.17
N SER A 297 1.75 17.46 18.56
CA SER A 297 1.92 18.81 19.09
C SER A 297 3.16 19.41 18.42
N PRO A 298 3.05 20.51 17.66
CA PRO A 298 1.82 21.22 17.27
C PRO A 298 0.80 20.34 16.56
N THR A 299 -0.48 20.70 16.68
CA THR A 299 -1.56 20.08 15.90
C THR A 299 -1.53 20.60 14.46
N ILE A 300 -2.19 19.89 13.54
CA ILE A 300 -2.35 20.38 12.16
C ILE A 300 -2.99 21.77 12.16
N ASN A 301 -2.46 22.68 11.35
CA ASN A 301 -2.85 24.08 11.16
C ASN A 301 -2.73 24.99 12.40
N SER A 302 -1.98 24.61 13.43
CA SER A 302 -1.70 25.52 14.55
C SER A 302 -0.60 26.52 14.23
N THR A 303 -0.44 27.52 15.10
CA THR A 303 0.69 28.45 15.10
C THR A 303 1.68 28.07 16.20
N ILE A 304 2.99 28.06 15.88
CA ILE A 304 4.09 27.84 16.82
C ILE A 304 4.93 29.12 17.00
N ASN A 305 5.68 29.19 18.08
CA ASN A 305 6.63 30.28 18.30
C ASN A 305 7.81 30.17 17.33
N ILE A 306 8.43 31.31 17.01
CA ILE A 306 9.69 31.32 16.27
C ILE A 306 10.76 30.64 17.14
N GLY A 307 11.55 29.75 16.53
CA GLY A 307 12.60 29.00 17.20
C GLY A 307 12.11 27.88 18.10
N GLU A 308 10.87 27.40 17.94
CA GLU A 308 10.38 26.18 18.60
C GLU A 308 11.37 25.02 18.41
N THR A 309 11.59 24.24 19.46
CA THR A 309 12.67 23.22 19.49
C THR A 309 12.17 21.82 19.72
N VAL A 310 10.88 21.65 20.04
CA VAL A 310 10.31 20.34 20.32
C VAL A 310 8.96 20.19 19.62
N LEU A 311 8.83 19.10 18.87
CA LEU A 311 7.55 18.60 18.36
C LEU A 311 7.29 17.25 18.99
N ASN A 312 6.03 16.89 19.21
CA ASN A 312 5.63 15.59 19.71
C ASN A 312 4.67 14.90 18.73
N ILE A 313 4.85 13.59 18.58
CA ILE A 313 3.88 12.71 17.90
C ILE A 313 3.57 11.53 18.81
N THR A 314 2.29 11.23 18.95
CA THR A 314 1.77 10.19 19.83
C THR A 314 1.02 9.14 19.02
N TYR A 315 1.38 7.88 19.19
CA TYR A 315 0.74 6.73 18.54
C TYR A 315 -0.33 6.10 19.45
N TYR A 316 -1.27 5.36 18.86
CA TYR A 316 -2.27 4.61 19.62
C TYR A 316 -1.64 3.43 20.40
N ASN A 317 -0.74 2.71 19.75
CA ASN A 317 -0.01 1.56 20.30
C ASN A 317 1.43 1.94 20.65
N THR A 318 2.08 1.09 21.44
CA THR A 318 3.49 1.29 21.80
C THR A 318 4.40 1.07 20.60
N VAL A 319 5.42 1.90 20.47
CA VAL A 319 6.34 1.91 19.33
C VAL A 319 7.80 1.80 19.76
N SER A 320 8.67 1.44 18.83
CA SER A 320 10.12 1.56 18.94
C SER A 320 10.68 2.40 17.79
N LEU A 321 11.79 3.09 18.04
CA LEU A 321 12.53 3.82 17.00
C LEU A 321 13.07 2.86 15.94
N SER A 322 13.15 3.35 14.70
CA SER A 322 13.68 2.61 13.56
C SER A 322 14.41 3.59 12.61
N VAL A 323 14.70 3.15 11.40
CA VAL A 323 15.70 3.78 10.52
C VAL A 323 15.16 4.90 9.64
N GLY A 324 13.84 4.98 9.41
CA GLY A 324 13.22 6.00 8.56
C GLY A 324 13.51 7.42 9.06
N ASN A 325 13.56 8.38 8.14
CA ASN A 325 13.89 9.77 8.47
C ASN A 325 12.68 10.58 8.93
N ILE A 326 12.99 11.64 9.66
CA ILE A 326 12.08 12.73 9.98
C ILE A 326 12.66 13.97 9.32
N SER A 327 11.85 14.62 8.50
CA SER A 327 12.25 15.78 7.69
C SER A 327 11.28 16.93 7.90
N ILE A 328 11.82 18.14 8.01
CA ILE A 328 11.05 19.37 8.20
C ILE A 328 11.33 20.26 6.99
N TYR A 329 10.26 20.67 6.33
CA TYR A 329 10.31 21.55 5.18
C TYR A 329 9.60 22.86 5.49
N GLN A 330 10.11 23.95 4.92
CA GLN A 330 9.38 25.21 4.81
C GLN A 330 8.71 25.26 3.44
N HIS A 331 7.47 25.71 3.38
CA HIS A 331 6.77 25.97 2.13
C HIS A 331 7.09 27.38 1.64
N ASP A 332 7.58 27.48 0.42
CA ASP A 332 7.75 28.75 -0.28
C ASP A 332 6.55 28.99 -1.21
N PHE A 333 5.64 29.86 -0.78
CA PHE A 333 4.46 30.22 -1.55
C PHE A 333 4.75 30.93 -2.87
N THR A 334 5.95 31.48 -3.07
CA THR A 334 6.30 32.17 -4.30
C THR A 334 6.65 31.21 -5.43
N THR A 335 7.24 30.06 -5.07
CA THR A 335 7.70 29.03 -6.02
C THR A 335 6.88 27.75 -5.95
N ASP A 336 6.01 27.62 -4.95
CA ASP A 336 5.28 26.40 -4.58
C ASP A 336 6.22 25.19 -4.33
N GLN A 337 7.39 25.46 -3.74
CA GLN A 337 8.41 24.46 -3.44
C GLN A 337 8.57 24.21 -1.94
N LEU A 338 8.94 22.97 -1.60
CA LEU A 338 9.32 22.57 -0.25
C LEU A 338 10.84 22.72 -0.06
N ILE A 339 11.25 23.64 0.81
CA ILE A 339 12.64 23.89 1.17
C ILE A 339 13.00 23.06 2.39
N LEU A 340 13.94 22.12 2.24
CA LEU A 340 14.41 21.31 3.37
C LEU A 340 15.10 22.18 4.43
N ARG A 341 14.65 22.10 5.68
CA ARG A 341 15.21 22.84 6.82
C ARG A 341 16.01 21.94 7.75
N GLN A 342 15.54 20.72 7.97
CA GLN A 342 16.20 19.74 8.82
C GLN A 342 15.77 18.33 8.40
N SER A 343 16.70 17.38 8.38
CA SER A 343 16.40 15.95 8.19
C SER A 343 17.36 15.12 9.04
N TYR A 344 16.84 14.07 9.67
CA TYR A 344 17.62 13.12 10.47
C TYR A 344 16.89 11.78 10.58
N SER A 345 17.63 10.70 10.77
CA SER A 345 17.04 9.39 11.06
C SER A 345 16.35 9.39 12.42
N ALA A 346 15.19 8.75 12.52
CA ALA A 346 14.43 8.64 13.76
C ALA A 346 15.18 7.90 14.88
N ASN A 347 16.21 7.10 14.56
CA ASN A 347 17.07 6.44 15.55
C ASN A 347 18.32 7.27 15.90
N THR A 348 18.17 8.58 16.05
CA THR A 348 19.25 9.49 16.45
C THR A 348 18.91 10.21 17.76
N PRO A 349 19.87 10.87 18.42
CA PRO A 349 19.60 11.64 19.64
C PRO A 349 18.61 12.81 19.46
N PHE A 350 18.23 13.15 18.21
CA PHE A 350 17.17 14.11 17.93
C PHE A 350 15.77 13.56 18.16
N THR A 351 15.60 12.25 18.35
CA THR A 351 14.31 11.63 18.65
C THR A 351 14.39 10.92 20.00
N LEU A 352 13.50 11.29 20.92
CA LEU A 352 13.38 10.66 22.22
C LEU A 352 12.03 9.95 22.33
N LEU A 353 12.07 8.63 22.53
CA LEU A 353 10.89 7.89 22.94
C LEU A 353 10.60 8.15 24.43
N LEU A 354 9.41 8.68 24.72
CA LEU A 354 9.00 8.99 26.09
C LEU A 354 8.65 7.72 26.89
N GLN A 355 8.47 7.88 28.20
CA GLN A 355 8.27 6.77 29.14
C GLN A 355 7.02 5.93 28.85
N ASP A 356 5.99 6.53 28.23
CA ASP A 356 4.77 5.82 27.83
C ASP A 356 4.98 4.85 26.65
N LYS A 357 6.15 4.92 26.01
CA LYS A 357 6.52 4.17 24.79
C LYS A 357 5.57 4.40 23.62
N LYS A 358 4.79 5.47 23.63
CA LYS A 358 3.84 5.83 22.56
C LYS A 358 4.15 7.19 21.97
N THR A 359 4.77 8.09 22.72
CA THR A 359 5.07 9.44 22.28
C THR A 359 6.55 9.59 21.94
N LEU A 360 6.83 10.16 20.77
CA LEU A 360 8.15 10.62 20.36
C LEU A 360 8.23 12.13 20.57
N ALA A 361 9.29 12.57 21.24
CA ALA A 361 9.71 13.97 21.25
C ALA A 361 10.80 14.17 20.20
N LEU A 362 10.51 15.02 19.23
CA LEU A 362 11.34 15.35 18.07
C LEU A 362 12.04 16.67 18.36
N ARG A 363 13.36 16.63 18.52
CA ARG A 363 14.20 17.80 18.75
C ARG A 363 14.49 18.49 17.42
N VAL A 364 14.33 19.79 17.44
CA VAL A 364 14.48 20.68 16.30
C VAL A 364 15.54 21.72 16.63
N LEU A 365 16.37 22.06 15.64
CA LEU A 365 17.35 23.13 15.78
C LEU A 365 16.62 24.48 15.85
N ASN A 366 17.09 25.41 16.69
CA ASN A 366 16.50 26.75 16.81
C ASN A 366 16.46 27.51 15.45
N SER A 367 17.31 27.14 14.50
CA SER A 367 17.37 27.72 13.16
C SER A 367 16.33 27.16 12.18
N THR A 368 15.62 26.08 12.53
CA THR A 368 14.69 25.41 11.62
C THR A 368 13.43 26.25 11.39
N PHE A 369 12.79 26.72 12.47
CA PHE A 369 11.59 27.56 12.47
C PHE A 369 11.93 29.03 12.70
N ASN A 370 12.74 29.61 11.83
CA ASN A 370 13.31 30.93 12.01
C ASN A 370 12.67 32.02 11.14
N ASN A 371 11.73 31.69 10.25
CA ASN A 371 11.10 32.65 9.35
C ASN A 371 9.70 32.99 9.85
N PRO A 372 9.42 34.26 10.26
CA PRO A 372 8.12 34.68 10.76
C PRO A 372 6.99 34.45 9.75
N GLY A 373 5.79 34.13 10.26
CA GLY A 373 4.58 33.92 9.45
C GLY A 373 4.68 32.83 8.38
N SER A 374 5.71 31.99 8.40
CA SER A 374 5.98 31.00 7.37
C SER A 374 5.31 29.66 7.67
N ASN A 375 4.97 28.91 6.63
CA ASN A 375 4.40 27.59 6.73
C ASN A 375 5.46 26.50 6.70
N TYR A 376 5.29 25.50 7.54
CA TYR A 376 6.17 24.36 7.64
C TYR A 376 5.37 23.06 7.58
N THR A 377 5.98 22.01 7.07
CA THR A 377 5.44 20.65 7.12
C THR A 377 6.50 19.68 7.65
N VAL A 378 6.04 18.70 8.42
CA VAL A 378 6.85 17.61 8.95
C VAL A 378 6.49 16.33 8.21
N VAL A 379 7.51 15.73 7.60
CA VAL A 379 7.45 14.44 6.92
C VAL A 379 8.08 13.41 7.83
N ILE A 380 7.38 12.31 8.04
CA ILE A 380 7.90 11.13 8.73
C ILE A 380 7.91 10.01 7.71
N ASP A 381 9.08 9.44 7.43
CA ASP A 381 9.18 8.33 6.49
C ASP A 381 8.51 7.06 7.05
N ASN A 382 8.10 6.17 6.16
CA ASN A 382 7.77 4.80 6.53
C ASN A 382 8.94 4.18 7.29
N ASN A 383 8.64 3.31 8.27
CA ASN A 383 9.66 2.64 9.10
C ASN A 383 10.56 3.63 9.88
N ALA A 384 10.13 4.87 10.12
CA ALA A 384 10.73 5.72 11.16
C ALA A 384 10.47 5.15 12.57
N VAL A 385 9.33 4.49 12.73
CA VAL A 385 9.00 3.68 13.91
C VAL A 385 8.44 2.32 13.52
N LYS A 386 8.49 1.40 14.48
CA LYS A 386 7.88 0.08 14.43
C LYS A 386 6.85 -0.09 15.54
N ASP A 387 5.88 -0.96 15.33
CA ASP A 387 5.08 -1.49 16.44
C ASP A 387 5.99 -2.30 17.37
N LEU A 388 5.95 -2.00 18.66
CA LEU A 388 6.85 -2.64 19.63
C LEU A 388 6.52 -4.13 19.86
N SER A 389 5.25 -4.53 19.72
CA SER A 389 4.80 -5.89 20.04
C SER A 389 5.09 -6.86 18.90
N PHE A 390 4.96 -6.39 17.66
CA PHE A 390 5.14 -7.21 16.45
C PHE A 390 6.46 -6.94 15.71
N GLU A 391 7.20 -5.90 16.11
CA GLU A 391 8.42 -5.41 15.45
C GLU A 391 8.24 -5.05 13.97
N GLU A 392 7.01 -4.69 13.59
CA GLU A 392 6.64 -4.37 12.21
C GLU A 392 6.78 -2.87 11.92
N PRO A 393 7.35 -2.49 10.76
CA PRO A 393 7.42 -1.09 10.32
C PRO A 393 6.03 -0.47 10.24
N LEU A 394 5.91 0.78 10.71
CA LEU A 394 4.66 1.54 10.58
C LEU A 394 4.75 2.54 9.41
N LEU A 395 3.57 2.89 8.90
CA LEU A 395 3.42 3.94 7.89
C LEU A 395 3.92 5.26 8.47
N GLY A 396 4.44 6.12 7.60
CA GLY A 396 4.89 7.47 7.93
C GLY A 396 3.76 8.52 7.91
N ILE A 397 4.15 9.80 7.85
CA ILE A 397 3.28 10.93 7.53
C ILE A 397 3.84 11.58 6.25
N PRO A 398 3.10 11.57 5.14
CA PRO A 398 3.54 12.19 3.88
C PRO A 398 3.57 13.72 3.98
N PRO A 399 4.20 14.40 3.01
CA PRO A 399 4.20 15.86 2.91
C PRO A 399 2.79 16.47 2.95
N ASP A 400 2.72 17.73 3.39
CA ASP A 400 1.53 18.59 3.39
C ASP A 400 0.36 18.18 4.31
N LEU A 401 0.52 17.11 5.09
CA LEU A 401 -0.47 16.69 6.09
C LEU A 401 -0.21 17.30 7.47
N TRP A 402 0.95 17.02 8.07
CA TRP A 402 1.32 17.65 9.34
C TRP A 402 1.96 19.01 9.06
N LYS A 403 1.10 20.01 8.89
CA LYS A 403 1.49 21.40 8.59
C LYS A 403 1.08 22.37 9.69
N PHE A 404 1.87 23.41 9.89
CA PHE A 404 1.63 24.48 10.86
C PHE A 404 2.45 25.71 10.46
N SER A 405 2.16 26.86 11.08
CA SER A 405 2.80 28.14 10.77
C SER A 405 3.57 28.66 11.97
N THR A 406 4.61 29.46 11.76
CA THR A 406 5.19 30.27 12.84
C THR A 406 4.37 31.53 13.07
N GLU A 407 4.46 32.10 14.27
CA GLU A 407 3.93 33.45 14.57
C GLU A 407 4.49 34.51 13.62
N SER A 408 3.69 35.55 13.36
CA SER A 408 4.13 36.74 12.63
C SER A 408 5.06 37.59 13.51
N GLU A 409 5.95 38.39 12.91
CA GLU A 409 6.67 39.38 13.70
C GLU A 409 5.68 40.32 14.42
N PRO A 410 5.91 40.67 15.69
CA PRO A 410 5.16 41.75 16.30
C PRO A 410 5.39 43.02 15.49
N GLN A 411 4.32 43.61 14.97
CA GLN A 411 4.37 44.95 14.38
C GLN A 411 4.96 45.88 15.45
N GLN A 412 6.11 46.50 15.16
CA GLN A 412 6.56 47.64 15.94
C GLN A 412 5.46 48.69 15.86
N HIS A 413 4.71 48.87 16.95
CA HIS A 413 3.89 50.06 17.12
C HIS A 413 4.86 51.23 17.08
N ASP A 414 4.83 52.00 15.99
CA ASP A 414 5.47 53.29 15.90
C ASP A 414 5.07 54.08 17.15
N GLY A 415 6.06 54.36 18.00
CA GLY A 415 5.84 55.11 19.23
C GLY A 415 5.19 56.45 18.89
N GLU A 416 4.03 56.70 19.49
CA GLU A 416 3.46 58.04 19.56
C GLU A 416 4.50 58.95 20.23
N TYR A 417 5.21 59.73 19.41
CA TYR A 417 5.90 60.91 19.87
C TYR A 417 4.84 61.91 20.34
N TYR A 418 4.61 61.97 21.64
CA TYR A 418 3.93 63.10 22.28
C TYR A 418 4.81 64.35 22.09
N ASN A 419 4.28 65.34 21.34
CA ASN A 419 4.72 66.74 21.37
C ASN A 419 3.79 67.54 22.27
#